data_AF-A0A9P9K061-F1
#
_entry.id   AF-A0A9P9K061-F1
#
_cell.length_a   1.000
_cell.length_b   1.000
_cell.length_c   1.000
_cell.angle_alpha   90.00
_cell.angle_beta   90.00
_cell.angle_gamma   90.00
#
_symmetry.space_group_name_H-M   'P 1'
#
loop_
_entity.id
_entity.type
_entity.pdbx_description
1 polymer ?
#
loop_
_entity_poly.entity_id
_entity_poly.type
_entity_poly.pdbx_seq_one_letter_code
_entity_poly.pdbx_strand_id
1 'polypeptide(L)'
;MRAYFYDGLPGDQRLPHNSGMPVSVDDLMNIGVYYYHLPELESVDNLARERGYKNRDEITVSPQAMGDVYETKVKSFFAEHLHEDEEIRYIRGGRGYFDVRSKDDDWVRVLLEKDDLLILPPGIYHRFTTDESNYVHAMRLFKEDPKWTPLNRGPDVDKNEHRQEYVKQFLGEPNQYQDSTQTMDTRTEVSDATEASSRPRIAQLPASCDPPQPNTPVKQLVWVIFGGTGQMGHSLVKCALSHGDLVTSVGRVFETSLKDMENIHENCLGALCDVRARESVNRVIERTLQRFGRIDIVVNCSGYGVIGACEDQDEHDIRNQFETNFMGTLHIIHATLPYFRRQNAGRYLIFSSTSGALGVPGLGPYCATKYAVEGLIEAMLYETDAFNIKATLIEPGHVRPEEPEMQDTSLPTSWGHFLVKPPSETYGHPTSPALHARRIVQWLGDKYRPTSAIKCAELVWQLGHCSYPPLRLLLGSYAIESIRDRMRSVTEELEDWKHLNFPAGPEDDREVGEETTAAPETNEATAS
;
A
#
# COMPACT_ATOMS: atom_id res chain seq x y z
N MET A 1 36.77 -15.25 -1.17
CA MET A 1 35.35 -15.53 -1.48
C MET A 1 35.08 -17.03 -1.45
N ARG A 2 33.91 -17.43 -0.94
CA ARG A 2 33.32 -18.75 -1.20
C ARG A 2 31.91 -18.54 -1.78
N ALA A 3 31.70 -18.93 -3.03
CA ALA A 3 30.37 -18.94 -3.66
C ALA A 3 29.98 -20.36 -4.08
N TYR A 4 28.71 -20.70 -3.89
CA TYR A 4 28.16 -22.02 -4.20
C TYR A 4 26.64 -21.95 -4.36
N PHE A 5 26.05 -22.93 -5.03
CA PHE A 5 24.60 -23.03 -5.10
C PHE A 5 23.99 -23.35 -3.73
N TYR A 6 22.90 -22.67 -3.42
CA TYR A 6 22.13 -22.86 -2.20
C TYR A 6 21.38 -24.22 -2.24
N ASP A 7 21.44 -25.00 -1.17
CA ASP A 7 20.87 -26.37 -1.14
C ASP A 7 19.34 -26.45 -1.11
N GLY A 8 18.65 -25.35 -0.80
CA GLY A 8 17.19 -25.26 -0.75
C GLY A 8 16.56 -26.00 0.42
N LEU A 9 17.36 -26.52 1.35
CA LEU A 9 16.85 -27.27 2.50
C LEU A 9 16.17 -26.31 3.50
N PRO A 10 15.07 -26.74 4.15
CA PRO A 10 14.46 -25.94 5.21
C PRO A 10 15.42 -25.84 6.40
N GLY A 11 15.59 -24.63 6.93
CA GLY A 11 16.52 -24.38 8.04
C GLY A 11 16.66 -22.89 8.38
N ASP A 12 17.48 -22.60 9.38
CA ASP A 12 17.86 -21.22 9.69
C ASP A 12 18.71 -20.65 8.54
N GLN A 13 18.24 -19.56 7.94
CA GLN A 13 18.90 -18.86 6.82
C GLN A 13 20.38 -18.50 7.08
N ARG A 14 20.78 -18.39 8.36
CA ARG A 14 22.15 -18.08 8.81
C ARG A 14 23.11 -19.27 8.70
N LEU A 15 22.59 -20.48 8.45
CA LEU A 15 23.42 -21.67 8.22
C LEU A 15 24.08 -21.64 6.83
N PRO A 16 25.14 -22.42 6.58
CA PRO A 16 25.85 -22.36 5.31
C PRO A 16 25.02 -22.69 4.05
N HIS A 17 24.02 -23.59 4.14
CA HIS A 17 23.17 -24.01 3.02
C HIS A 17 23.93 -24.38 1.73
N ASN A 18 24.97 -25.20 1.86
CA ASN A 18 25.90 -25.49 0.77
C ASN A 18 25.52 -26.80 0.05
N SER A 19 25.11 -26.68 -1.21
CA SER A 19 24.79 -27.84 -2.08
C SER A 19 26.00 -28.70 -2.47
N GLY A 20 27.23 -28.22 -2.22
CA GLY A 20 28.47 -28.83 -2.69
C GLY A 20 28.85 -28.46 -4.12
N MET A 21 28.03 -27.66 -4.82
CA MET A 21 28.32 -27.17 -6.17
C MET A 21 28.94 -25.76 -6.10
N PRO A 22 30.26 -25.61 -6.31
CA PRO A 22 30.91 -24.31 -6.24
C PRO A 22 30.55 -23.42 -7.44
N VAL A 23 30.56 -22.10 -7.23
CA VAL A 23 30.40 -21.09 -8.27
C VAL A 23 31.67 -20.24 -8.31
N SER A 24 32.24 -20.04 -9.51
CA SER A 24 33.47 -19.28 -9.67
C SER A 24 33.23 -17.77 -9.67
N VAL A 25 34.30 -16.98 -9.52
CA VAL A 25 34.21 -15.51 -9.63
C VAL A 25 33.76 -15.10 -11.04
N ASP A 26 34.25 -15.80 -12.06
CA ASP A 26 33.88 -15.53 -13.46
C ASP A 26 32.39 -15.80 -13.71
N ASP A 27 31.82 -16.82 -13.07
CA ASP A 27 30.38 -17.10 -13.15
C ASP A 27 29.54 -15.97 -12.53
N LEU A 28 30.00 -15.39 -11.41
CA LEU A 28 29.35 -14.22 -10.82
C LEU A 28 29.48 -12.99 -11.73
N MET A 29 30.65 -12.78 -12.35
CA MET A 29 30.84 -11.67 -13.30
C MET A 29 29.92 -11.80 -14.52
N ASN A 30 29.66 -13.02 -14.99
CA ASN A 30 28.73 -13.27 -16.11
C ASN A 30 27.29 -12.82 -15.83
N ILE A 31 26.87 -12.83 -14.55
CA ILE A 31 25.56 -12.30 -14.12
C ILE A 31 25.66 -10.86 -13.60
N GLY A 32 26.78 -10.18 -13.84
CA GLY A 32 27.02 -8.77 -13.51
C GLY A 32 27.46 -8.51 -12.07
N VAL A 33 27.71 -9.55 -11.27
CA VAL A 33 28.16 -9.44 -9.88
C VAL A 33 29.68 -9.41 -9.83
N TYR A 34 30.25 -8.33 -9.31
CA TYR A 34 31.71 -8.18 -9.20
C TYR A 34 32.18 -8.39 -7.78
N TYR A 35 33.26 -9.17 -7.63
CA TYR A 35 33.90 -9.44 -6.36
C TYR A 35 35.35 -8.97 -6.38
N TYR A 36 35.79 -8.38 -5.26
CA TYR A 36 37.18 -8.02 -5.02
C TYR A 36 37.58 -8.40 -3.59
N HIS A 37 38.85 -8.74 -3.41
CA HIS A 37 39.46 -8.84 -2.08
C HIS A 37 40.46 -7.69 -1.95
N LEU A 38 40.16 -6.73 -1.06
CA LEU A 38 40.86 -5.45 -0.93
C LEU A 38 41.31 -5.24 0.52
N PRO A 39 42.47 -5.80 0.95
CA PRO A 39 42.96 -5.65 2.33
C PRO A 39 43.27 -4.21 2.75
N GLU A 40 43.56 -3.35 1.78
CA GLU A 40 43.94 -1.96 2.01
C GLU A 40 42.81 -1.02 1.63
N LEU A 41 42.46 -0.11 2.55
CA LEU A 41 41.38 0.86 2.33
C LEU A 41 41.64 1.78 1.13
N GLU A 42 42.92 2.07 0.83
CA GLU A 42 43.32 2.84 -0.34
C GLU A 42 42.86 2.18 -1.66
N SER A 43 42.83 0.85 -1.71
CA SER A 43 42.32 0.12 -2.87
C SER A 43 40.81 0.28 -3.03
N VAL A 44 40.07 0.38 -1.93
CA VAL A 44 38.63 0.70 -1.93
C VAL A 44 38.39 2.13 -2.40
N ASP A 45 39.20 3.10 -1.93
CA ASP A 45 39.11 4.50 -2.34
C ASP A 45 39.45 4.68 -3.84
N ASN A 46 40.40 3.91 -4.38
CA ASN A 46 40.74 3.92 -5.79
C ASN A 46 39.58 3.36 -6.65
N LEU A 47 38.99 2.24 -6.25
CA LEU A 47 37.81 1.67 -6.92
C LEU A 47 36.62 2.64 -6.87
N ALA A 48 36.44 3.32 -5.73
CA ALA A 48 35.40 4.33 -5.57
C ALA A 48 35.58 5.52 -6.52
N ARG A 49 36.81 5.99 -6.70
CA ARG A 49 37.13 7.07 -7.65
C ARG A 49 36.90 6.63 -9.11
N GLU A 50 37.32 5.40 -9.45
CA GLU A 50 37.15 4.85 -10.79
C GLU A 50 35.68 4.69 -11.17
N ARG A 51 34.84 4.21 -10.24
CA ARG A 51 33.41 3.97 -10.48
C ARG A 51 32.51 5.17 -10.13
N GLY A 52 33.08 6.28 -9.66
CA GLY A 52 32.37 7.53 -9.38
C GLY A 52 31.48 7.49 -8.13
N TYR A 53 31.87 6.77 -7.08
CA TYR A 53 31.17 6.79 -5.79
C TYR A 53 31.49 8.07 -5.01
N LYS A 54 30.46 8.85 -4.67
CA LYS A 54 30.59 10.17 -4.01
C LYS A 54 30.36 10.10 -2.50
N ASN A 55 29.56 9.15 -2.04
CA ASN A 55 29.13 9.02 -0.65
C ASN A 55 29.50 7.63 -0.09
N ARG A 56 29.73 7.55 1.22
CA ARG A 56 29.91 6.30 1.95
C ARG A 56 29.36 6.39 3.37
N ASP A 57 28.91 5.27 3.90
CA ASP A 57 28.57 5.10 5.30
C ASP A 57 28.99 3.72 5.82
N GLU A 58 28.84 3.49 7.12
CA GLU A 58 29.11 2.19 7.74
C GLU A 58 27.86 1.71 8.50
N ILE A 59 27.61 0.40 8.44
CA ILE A 59 26.53 -0.27 9.14
C ILE A 59 27.04 -1.49 9.89
N THR A 60 26.56 -1.68 11.11
CA THR A 60 26.83 -2.86 11.92
C THR A 60 25.52 -3.63 12.13
N VAL A 61 25.46 -4.86 11.65
CA VAL A 61 24.32 -5.76 11.80
C VAL A 61 24.69 -6.79 12.86
N SER A 62 24.17 -6.59 14.07
CA SER A 62 24.29 -7.54 15.18
C SER A 62 23.22 -7.32 16.25
N PRO A 63 22.89 -8.33 17.08
CA PRO A 63 21.97 -8.16 18.19
C PRO A 63 22.39 -7.01 19.12
N GLN A 64 23.70 -6.87 19.38
CA GLN A 64 24.21 -5.82 20.26
C GLN A 64 24.05 -4.41 19.65
N ALA A 65 24.25 -4.26 18.34
CA ALA A 65 24.15 -2.96 17.67
C ALA A 65 22.71 -2.53 17.36
N MET A 66 21.82 -3.50 17.13
CA MET A 66 20.44 -3.25 16.67
C MET A 66 19.38 -3.48 17.76
N GLY A 67 19.71 -4.12 18.89
CA GLY A 67 18.76 -4.41 19.96
C GLY A 67 17.56 -5.23 19.46
N ASP A 68 16.37 -4.90 19.96
CA ASP A 68 15.14 -5.67 19.72
C ASP A 68 14.69 -5.72 18.26
N VAL A 69 15.18 -4.81 17.40
CA VAL A 69 14.81 -4.80 15.97
C VAL A 69 15.68 -5.73 15.11
N TYR A 70 16.73 -6.33 15.68
CA TYR A 70 17.69 -7.17 14.95
C TYR A 70 17.00 -8.28 14.15
N GLU A 71 16.21 -9.13 14.80
CA GLU A 71 15.57 -10.29 14.18
C GLU A 71 14.61 -9.88 13.05
N THR A 72 13.88 -8.78 13.24
CA THR A 72 12.97 -8.24 12.23
C THR A 72 13.73 -7.69 11.02
N LYS A 73 14.85 -7.00 11.25
CA LYS A 73 15.69 -6.44 10.18
C LYS A 73 16.39 -7.54 9.38
N VAL A 74 16.96 -8.55 10.04
CA VAL A 74 17.60 -9.68 9.37
C VAL A 74 16.61 -10.48 8.52
N LYS A 75 15.36 -10.67 8.99
CA LYS A 75 14.28 -11.24 8.17
C LYS A 75 13.94 -10.37 6.97
N SER A 76 13.87 -9.05 7.16
CA SER A 76 13.61 -8.11 6.06
C SER A 76 14.71 -8.12 5.00
N PHE A 77 15.98 -8.21 5.40
CA PHE A 77 17.10 -8.27 4.47
C PHE A 77 17.16 -9.60 3.70
N PHE A 78 16.63 -10.67 4.30
CA PHE A 78 16.60 -11.98 3.68
C PHE A 78 15.39 -12.20 2.75
N ALA A 79 14.42 -11.28 2.78
CA ALA A 79 13.38 -11.25 1.75
C ALA A 79 14.03 -10.95 0.39
N GLU A 80 13.61 -11.64 -0.67
CA GLU A 80 14.16 -11.45 -2.01
C GLU A 80 13.73 -10.11 -2.61
N HIS A 81 14.70 -9.29 -2.99
CA HIS A 81 14.48 -7.95 -3.52
C HIS A 81 15.54 -7.55 -4.55
N LEU A 82 15.31 -6.43 -5.24
CA LEU A 82 16.32 -5.75 -6.07
C LEU A 82 16.41 -4.26 -5.71
N HIS A 83 17.48 -3.62 -6.17
CA HIS A 83 17.66 -2.17 -6.10
C HIS A 83 17.85 -1.59 -7.50
N GLU A 84 17.47 -0.32 -7.67
CA GLU A 84 17.60 0.43 -8.93
C GLU A 84 18.99 1.08 -9.09
N ASP A 85 19.76 1.15 -8.01
CA ASP A 85 21.15 1.59 -8.00
C ASP A 85 22.10 0.40 -7.74
N GLU A 86 23.39 0.58 -8.04
CA GLU A 86 24.41 -0.42 -7.67
C GLU A 86 24.46 -0.55 -6.14
N GLU A 87 24.48 -1.79 -5.65
CA GLU A 87 24.68 -2.08 -4.24
C GLU A 87 26.11 -2.52 -3.99
N ILE A 88 26.87 -1.70 -3.26
CA ILE A 88 28.26 -2.00 -2.90
C ILE A 88 28.37 -2.29 -1.41
N ARG A 89 29.03 -3.41 -1.09
CA ARG A 89 29.23 -3.88 0.28
C ARG A 89 30.70 -4.25 0.45
N TYR A 90 31.43 -3.47 1.25
CA TYR A 90 32.79 -3.76 1.66
C TYR A 90 32.79 -4.20 3.12
N ILE A 91 33.18 -5.44 3.40
CA ILE A 91 33.15 -6.00 4.75
C ILE A 91 34.38 -5.55 5.54
N ARG A 92 34.12 -4.84 6.62
CA ARG A 92 35.14 -4.30 7.53
C ARG A 92 35.38 -5.21 8.73
N GLY A 93 34.40 -6.04 9.07
CA GLY A 93 34.49 -7.04 10.14
C GLY A 93 33.30 -8.00 10.14
N GLY A 94 33.47 -9.18 10.73
CA GLY A 94 32.43 -10.20 10.75
C GLY A 94 32.24 -10.90 9.40
N ARG A 95 31.07 -11.55 9.23
CA ARG A 95 30.75 -12.39 8.07
C ARG A 95 29.27 -12.31 7.71
N GLY A 96 28.98 -12.47 6.43
CA GLY A 96 27.60 -12.51 5.96
C GLY A 96 27.44 -13.22 4.62
N TYR A 97 26.23 -13.68 4.38
CA TYR A 97 25.81 -14.31 3.14
C TYR A 97 25.03 -13.33 2.27
N PHE A 98 25.48 -13.14 1.05
CA PHE A 98 24.78 -12.43 -0.01
C PHE A 98 24.34 -13.46 -1.04
N ASP A 99 23.05 -13.72 -1.08
CA ASP A 99 22.49 -14.66 -2.07
C ASP A 99 22.02 -13.87 -3.29
N VAL A 100 22.39 -14.33 -4.48
CA VAL A 100 22.02 -13.74 -5.77
C VAL A 100 21.38 -14.82 -6.66
N ARG A 101 20.55 -14.40 -7.62
CA ARG A 101 19.99 -15.34 -8.61
C ARG A 101 20.99 -15.65 -9.73
N SER A 102 21.13 -16.93 -10.06
CA SER A 102 21.85 -17.39 -11.25
C SER A 102 21.06 -17.05 -12.53
N LYS A 103 21.65 -17.36 -13.69
CA LYS A 103 20.97 -17.23 -14.98
C LYS A 103 19.72 -18.10 -15.09
N ASP A 104 19.74 -19.28 -14.48
CA ASP A 104 18.65 -20.24 -14.47
C ASP A 104 17.68 -20.01 -13.29
N ASP A 105 17.79 -18.85 -12.63
CA ASP A 105 16.98 -18.44 -11.48
C ASP A 105 17.20 -19.27 -10.20
N ASP A 106 18.33 -19.98 -10.09
CA ASP A 106 18.74 -20.66 -8.86
C ASP A 106 19.42 -19.72 -7.87
N TRP A 107 19.38 -20.04 -6.57
CA TRP A 107 20.09 -19.28 -5.55
C TRP A 107 21.58 -19.62 -5.52
N VAL A 108 22.43 -18.61 -5.69
CA VAL A 108 23.88 -18.68 -5.45
C VAL A 108 24.19 -17.92 -4.18
N ARG A 109 24.73 -18.61 -3.18
CA ARG A 109 25.15 -18.03 -1.91
C ARG A 109 26.61 -17.60 -1.98
N VAL A 110 26.88 -16.33 -1.69
CA VAL A 110 28.22 -15.75 -1.64
C VAL A 110 28.55 -15.38 -0.19
N LEU A 111 29.51 -16.08 0.40
CA LEU A 111 30.06 -15.73 1.71
C LEU A 111 31.11 -14.61 1.55
N LEU A 112 30.87 -13.49 2.22
CA LEU A 112 31.83 -12.40 2.34
C LEU A 112 32.38 -12.33 3.76
N GLU A 113 33.68 -12.14 3.86
CA GLU A 113 34.41 -11.94 5.11
C GLU A 113 35.18 -10.63 5.07
N LYS A 114 35.86 -10.27 6.17
CA LYS A 114 36.66 -9.06 6.24
C LYS A 114 37.57 -8.90 4.99
N ASP A 115 37.60 -7.68 4.49
CA ASP A 115 38.35 -7.22 3.31
C ASP A 115 37.75 -7.67 1.96
N ASP A 116 36.61 -8.37 1.97
CA ASP A 116 35.85 -8.66 0.76
C ASP A 116 34.92 -7.50 0.36
N LEU A 117 34.86 -7.23 -0.93
CA LEU A 117 33.95 -6.27 -1.56
C LEU A 117 33.08 -6.96 -2.60
N LEU A 118 31.76 -6.74 -2.53
CA LEU A 118 30.80 -7.20 -3.53
C LEU A 118 30.06 -6.01 -4.14
N ILE A 119 29.92 -6.02 -5.47
CA ILE A 119 29.12 -5.06 -6.24
C ILE A 119 28.00 -5.82 -6.91
N LEU A 120 26.76 -5.47 -6.56
CA LEU A 120 25.56 -5.95 -7.21
C LEU A 120 25.07 -4.88 -8.20
N PRO A 121 24.80 -5.25 -9.47
CA PRO A 121 24.31 -4.31 -10.45
C PRO A 121 22.84 -3.93 -10.17
N PRO A 122 22.37 -2.78 -10.66
CA PRO A 122 20.95 -2.45 -10.67
C PRO A 122 20.12 -3.59 -11.26
N GLY A 123 18.97 -3.90 -10.67
CA GLY A 123 18.02 -4.86 -11.23
C GLY A 123 18.31 -6.34 -10.94
N ILE A 124 19.40 -6.70 -10.24
CA ILE A 124 19.62 -8.09 -9.80
C ILE A 124 18.78 -8.42 -8.56
N TYR A 125 18.12 -9.58 -8.57
CA TYR A 125 17.48 -10.10 -7.36
C TYR A 125 18.53 -10.69 -6.42
N HIS A 126 18.47 -10.27 -5.17
CA HIS A 126 19.37 -10.70 -4.12
C HIS A 126 18.68 -10.66 -2.75
N ARG A 127 19.39 -11.18 -1.75
CA ARG A 127 19.01 -11.12 -0.34
C ARG A 127 20.25 -11.23 0.53
N PHE A 128 20.15 -10.78 1.78
CA PHE A 128 21.27 -10.75 2.71
C PHE A 128 20.89 -11.36 4.06
N THR A 129 21.83 -12.08 4.69
CA THR A 129 21.75 -12.47 6.10
C THR A 129 23.15 -12.58 6.72
N THR A 130 23.23 -12.46 8.05
CA THR A 130 24.47 -12.78 8.79
C THR A 130 24.73 -14.28 8.78
N ASP A 131 25.94 -14.71 9.14
CA ASP A 131 26.17 -16.10 9.52
C ASP A 131 25.73 -16.36 10.98
N GLU A 132 26.05 -17.55 11.50
CA GLU A 132 25.75 -17.97 12.87
C GLU A 132 26.40 -17.07 13.95
N SER A 133 27.44 -16.30 13.60
CA SER A 133 28.05 -15.33 14.51
C SER A 133 27.17 -14.10 14.76
N ASN A 134 26.12 -13.90 13.95
CA ASN A 134 25.19 -12.78 14.05
C ASN A 134 25.91 -11.41 14.07
N TYR A 135 27.03 -11.30 13.36
CA TYR A 135 27.84 -10.09 13.32
C TYR A 135 28.43 -9.85 11.94
N VAL A 136 28.05 -8.73 11.35
CA VAL A 136 28.78 -8.13 10.23
C VAL A 136 28.86 -6.61 10.39
N HIS A 137 29.99 -6.06 9.99
CA HIS A 137 30.24 -4.63 9.90
C HIS A 137 30.67 -4.33 8.45
N ALA A 138 29.87 -3.54 7.75
CA ALA A 138 30.04 -3.27 6.33
C ALA A 138 30.08 -1.76 6.06
N MET A 139 30.99 -1.36 5.19
CA MET A 139 30.99 -0.05 4.56
C MET A 139 30.18 -0.14 3.27
N ARG A 140 29.29 0.83 3.06
CA ARG A 140 28.45 0.94 1.86
C ARG A 140 28.89 2.17 1.07
N LEU A 141 28.96 2.03 -0.25
CA LEU A 141 29.38 3.10 -1.15
C LEU A 141 28.26 3.43 -2.13
N PHE A 142 28.12 4.71 -2.51
CA PHE A 142 27.02 5.20 -3.35
C PHE A 142 27.51 6.22 -4.39
N LYS A 143 26.91 6.19 -5.60
CA LYS A 143 27.16 7.19 -6.65
C LYS A 143 26.53 8.55 -6.33
N GLU A 144 25.36 8.54 -5.71
CA GLU A 144 24.60 9.74 -5.30
C GLU A 144 24.08 9.55 -3.85
N ASP A 145 23.14 10.37 -3.40
CA ASP A 145 22.48 10.14 -2.11
C ASP A 145 21.72 8.79 -2.13
N PRO A 146 21.84 7.99 -1.07
CA PRO A 146 21.39 6.61 -1.11
C PRO A 146 19.87 6.49 -1.23
N LYS A 147 19.40 5.78 -2.27
CA LYS A 147 18.00 5.37 -2.42
C LYS A 147 17.77 4.03 -1.73
N TRP A 148 17.08 4.06 -0.61
CA TRP A 148 16.94 2.91 0.30
C TRP A 148 15.71 2.02 0.05
N THR A 149 15.10 2.09 -1.13
CA THR A 149 13.84 1.38 -1.38
C THR A 149 14.12 0.01 -2.02
N PRO A 150 14.09 -1.11 -1.27
CA PRO A 150 14.15 -2.44 -1.87
C PRO A 150 12.84 -2.73 -2.61
N LEU A 151 12.96 -3.22 -3.85
CA LEU A 151 11.82 -3.68 -4.64
C LEU A 151 11.72 -5.21 -4.52
N ASN A 152 10.83 -5.68 -3.64
CA ASN A 152 10.62 -7.12 -3.42
C ASN A 152 10.17 -7.82 -4.70
N ARG A 153 10.68 -9.03 -4.95
CA ARG A 153 10.37 -9.78 -6.18
C ARG A 153 8.86 -9.95 -6.37
N GLY A 154 8.41 -9.64 -7.57
CA GLY A 154 7.02 -9.74 -7.97
C GLY A 154 6.83 -9.41 -9.45
N PRO A 155 5.68 -9.78 -10.04
CA PRO A 155 5.42 -9.65 -11.48
C PRO A 155 5.41 -8.21 -12.00
N ASP A 156 5.27 -7.22 -11.12
CA ASP A 156 5.37 -5.80 -11.47
C ASP A 156 6.82 -5.27 -11.39
N VAL A 157 7.67 -5.88 -10.55
CA VAL A 157 9.09 -5.54 -10.44
C VAL A 157 9.89 -6.13 -11.61
N ASP A 158 9.44 -7.24 -12.20
CA ASP A 158 10.03 -7.77 -13.44
C ASP A 158 9.88 -6.84 -14.65
N LYS A 159 8.97 -5.86 -14.56
CA LYS A 159 8.78 -4.81 -15.58
C LYS A 159 9.53 -3.51 -15.25
N ASN A 160 10.23 -3.45 -14.13
CA ASN A 160 11.07 -2.31 -13.78
C ASN A 160 12.15 -2.09 -14.85
N GLU A 161 12.43 -0.84 -15.22
CA GLU A 161 13.39 -0.52 -16.29
C GLU A 161 14.79 -1.05 -15.98
N HIS A 162 15.25 -0.94 -14.73
CA HIS A 162 16.55 -1.46 -14.29
C HIS A 162 16.58 -2.99 -14.32
N ARG A 163 15.46 -3.65 -13.99
CA ARG A 163 15.35 -5.11 -14.11
C ARG A 163 15.38 -5.56 -15.57
N GLN A 164 14.66 -4.88 -16.46
CA GLN A 164 14.66 -5.19 -17.90
C GLN A 164 16.04 -4.98 -18.52
N GLU A 165 16.72 -3.89 -18.16
CA GLU A 165 18.08 -3.63 -18.62
C GLU A 165 19.05 -4.69 -18.08
N TYR A 166 18.95 -5.06 -16.80
CA TYR A 166 19.74 -6.15 -16.22
C TYR A 166 19.55 -7.48 -16.96
N VAL A 167 18.30 -7.87 -17.21
CA VAL A 167 17.96 -9.10 -17.94
C VAL A 167 18.57 -9.06 -19.34
N LYS A 168 18.37 -7.95 -20.06
CA LYS A 168 18.90 -7.76 -21.42
C LYS A 168 20.42 -7.81 -21.46
N GLN A 169 21.09 -7.19 -20.48
CA GLN A 169 22.54 -7.06 -20.44
C GLN A 169 23.26 -8.34 -19.98
N PHE A 170 22.74 -9.03 -18.96
CA PHE A 170 23.44 -10.12 -18.29
C PHE A 170 22.80 -11.50 -18.47
N LEU A 171 21.48 -11.57 -18.71
CA LEU A 171 20.77 -12.85 -18.85
C LEU A 171 20.44 -13.20 -20.33
N GLY A 172 20.42 -12.19 -21.20
CA GLY A 172 20.07 -12.28 -22.63
C GLY A 172 18.55 -12.17 -22.86
N GLU A 173 18.12 -11.83 -24.08
CA GLU A 173 16.69 -11.83 -24.42
C GLU A 173 16.10 -13.24 -24.25
N PRO A 174 14.85 -13.37 -23.75
CA PRO A 174 14.19 -14.67 -23.71
C PRO A 174 13.99 -15.16 -25.15
N ASN A 175 14.73 -16.19 -25.53
CA ASN A 175 14.57 -16.87 -26.81
C ASN A 175 13.11 -17.31 -26.93
N GLN A 176 12.41 -16.80 -27.96
CA GLN A 176 11.15 -17.37 -28.41
C GLN A 176 11.41 -18.85 -28.74
N TYR A 177 10.65 -19.73 -28.11
CA TYR A 177 10.68 -21.18 -28.32
C TYR A 177 10.72 -21.50 -29.84
N GLN A 178 11.85 -22.05 -30.30
CA GLN A 178 11.90 -22.82 -31.54
C GLN A 178 11.78 -24.30 -31.19
N ASP A 179 10.63 -24.84 -31.57
CA ASP A 179 10.31 -26.25 -31.64
C ASP A 179 11.25 -26.95 -32.64
N SER A 180 11.99 -27.98 -32.20
CA SER A 180 12.52 -29.03 -33.09
C SER A 180 12.84 -30.31 -32.32
N THR A 181 11.86 -31.21 -32.31
CA THR A 181 11.95 -32.67 -32.57
C THR A 181 13.01 -33.56 -31.90
N GLN A 182 12.46 -34.63 -31.29
CA GLN A 182 12.90 -36.04 -31.30
C GLN A 182 14.02 -36.49 -30.34
N THR A 183 13.69 -37.23 -29.27
CA THR A 183 13.66 -38.71 -29.23
C THR A 183 13.39 -39.29 -27.82
N MET A 184 12.56 -40.34 -27.80
CA MET A 184 12.44 -41.52 -26.89
C MET A 184 12.13 -41.31 -25.40
N ASP A 185 10.91 -41.58 -24.91
CA ASP A 185 10.22 -42.88 -24.70
C ASP A 185 10.34 -43.35 -23.24
N THR A 186 9.27 -43.18 -22.45
CA THR A 186 8.54 -44.28 -21.77
C THR A 186 7.50 -43.76 -20.76
N ARG A 187 6.22 -44.04 -21.05
CA ARG A 187 5.08 -44.40 -20.16
C ARG A 187 4.96 -43.65 -18.81
N THR A 188 3.82 -43.01 -18.49
CA THR A 188 2.50 -43.65 -18.38
C THR A 188 1.40 -42.59 -18.31
N GLU A 189 0.34 -42.79 -19.09
CA GLU A 189 -0.85 -41.95 -19.16
C GLU A 189 -1.68 -42.00 -17.86
N VAL A 190 -2.15 -40.83 -17.41
CA VAL A 190 -3.51 -40.68 -16.87
C VAL A 190 -4.08 -39.39 -17.46
N SER A 191 -5.07 -39.58 -18.34
CA SER A 191 -6.00 -38.59 -18.85
C SER A 191 -6.83 -37.97 -17.72
N ASP A 192 -7.06 -36.66 -17.71
CA ASP A 192 -8.24 -36.07 -18.38
C ASP A 192 -8.33 -34.54 -18.15
N ALA A 193 -9.00 -33.90 -19.10
CA ALA A 193 -9.69 -32.62 -19.02
C ALA A 193 -8.93 -31.27 -18.88
N THR A 194 -8.77 -30.67 -20.08
CA THR A 194 -9.18 -29.30 -20.46
C THR A 194 -8.24 -28.11 -20.24
N GLU A 195 -7.74 -27.63 -21.38
CA GLU A 195 -7.48 -26.25 -21.76
C GLU A 195 -8.26 -25.20 -20.95
N ALA A 196 -7.54 -24.39 -20.18
CA ALA A 196 -8.00 -23.08 -19.74
C ALA A 196 -7.07 -22.00 -20.33
N SER A 197 -7.52 -21.48 -21.48
CA SER A 197 -7.38 -20.11 -21.95
C SER A 197 -6.48 -19.17 -21.14
N SER A 198 -5.45 -18.65 -21.82
CA SER A 198 -4.65 -17.49 -21.42
C SER A 198 -5.53 -16.23 -21.24
N ARG A 199 -6.16 -16.09 -20.08
CA ARG A 199 -6.77 -14.83 -19.62
C ARG A 199 -5.84 -14.14 -18.61
N PRO A 200 -5.75 -12.80 -18.62
CA PRO A 200 -5.00 -12.07 -17.60
C PRO A 200 -5.54 -12.46 -16.21
N ARG A 201 -4.64 -12.76 -15.25
CA ARG A 201 -5.06 -13.04 -13.86
C ARG A 201 -5.86 -11.84 -13.35
N ILE A 202 -7.15 -12.06 -13.16
CA ILE A 202 -8.09 -11.10 -12.59
C ILE A 202 -7.58 -10.75 -11.19
N ALA A 203 -7.54 -9.46 -10.84
CA ALA A 203 -7.19 -9.05 -9.49
C ALA A 203 -8.21 -9.67 -8.53
N GLN A 204 -7.75 -10.49 -7.59
CA GLN A 204 -8.64 -11.28 -6.73
C GLN A 204 -8.46 -10.88 -5.27
N LEU A 205 -9.58 -10.78 -4.54
CA LEU A 205 -9.55 -10.63 -3.09
C LEU A 205 -8.95 -11.88 -2.41
N PRO A 206 -8.39 -11.75 -1.19
CA PRO A 206 -7.91 -12.90 -0.44
C PRO A 206 -9.01 -13.96 -0.23
N ALA A 207 -8.63 -15.24 -0.22
CA ALA A 207 -9.57 -16.34 0.02
C ALA A 207 -10.29 -16.22 1.38
N SER A 208 -9.68 -15.55 2.37
CA SER A 208 -10.31 -15.25 3.66
C SER A 208 -11.56 -14.38 3.55
N CYS A 209 -11.73 -13.62 2.47
CA CYS A 209 -12.94 -12.84 2.22
C CYS A 209 -14.07 -13.69 1.62
N ASP A 210 -13.79 -14.92 1.21
CA ASP A 210 -14.68 -15.78 0.42
C ASP A 210 -15.25 -15.01 -0.80
N PRO A 211 -14.39 -14.59 -1.75
CA PRO A 211 -14.81 -13.85 -2.93
C PRO A 211 -15.49 -14.78 -3.96
N PRO A 212 -16.24 -14.21 -4.92
CA PRO A 212 -16.80 -14.98 -6.03
C PRO A 212 -15.69 -15.73 -6.77
N GLN A 213 -15.88 -17.04 -6.94
CA GLN A 213 -14.90 -17.91 -7.58
C GLN A 213 -14.98 -17.77 -9.11
N PRO A 214 -13.83 -17.78 -9.81
CA PRO A 214 -13.81 -17.78 -11.27
C PRO A 214 -14.68 -18.92 -11.84
N ASN A 215 -15.50 -18.61 -12.85
CA ASN A 215 -16.39 -19.55 -13.54
C ASN A 215 -17.53 -20.16 -12.69
N THR A 216 -17.77 -19.65 -11.48
CA THR A 216 -18.97 -20.00 -10.71
C THR A 216 -20.08 -19.00 -10.98
N PRO A 217 -21.34 -19.42 -11.19
CA PRO A 217 -22.45 -18.49 -11.33
C PRO A 217 -22.57 -17.63 -10.08
N VAL A 218 -22.41 -16.32 -10.25
CA VAL A 218 -22.58 -15.35 -9.17
C VAL A 218 -24.04 -14.95 -9.08
N LYS A 219 -24.55 -14.83 -7.86
CA LYS A 219 -25.93 -14.37 -7.62
C LYS A 219 -26.05 -12.92 -8.07
N GLN A 220 -27.00 -12.63 -8.96
CA GLN A 220 -27.30 -11.25 -9.37
C GLN A 220 -27.70 -10.38 -8.16
N LEU A 221 -27.06 -9.23 -8.01
CA LEU A 221 -27.31 -8.22 -6.97
C LEU A 221 -27.77 -6.89 -7.57
N VAL A 222 -28.46 -6.09 -6.74
CA VAL A 222 -28.90 -4.73 -7.10
C VAL A 222 -28.02 -3.69 -6.43
N TRP A 223 -27.31 -2.92 -7.25
CA TRP A 223 -26.36 -1.88 -6.86
C TRP A 223 -26.96 -0.49 -7.03
N VAL A 224 -26.74 0.40 -6.07
CA VAL A 224 -26.98 1.85 -6.21
C VAL A 224 -25.64 2.56 -6.07
N ILE A 225 -25.16 3.19 -7.15
CA ILE A 225 -23.83 3.79 -7.21
C ILE A 225 -23.96 5.32 -7.30
N PHE A 226 -23.77 5.99 -6.16
CA PHE A 226 -23.67 7.45 -6.09
C PHE A 226 -22.33 7.93 -6.66
N GLY A 227 -22.36 8.93 -7.54
CA GLY A 227 -21.16 9.36 -8.28
C GLY A 227 -20.82 8.43 -9.45
N GLY A 228 -21.82 7.77 -10.04
CA GLY A 228 -21.68 6.80 -11.13
C GLY A 228 -21.13 7.38 -12.44
N THR A 229 -21.12 8.71 -12.60
CA THR A 229 -20.50 9.38 -13.77
C THR A 229 -19.07 9.87 -13.51
N GLY A 230 -18.60 9.80 -12.26
CA GLY A 230 -17.21 10.08 -11.93
C GLY A 230 -16.28 8.93 -12.31
N GLN A 231 -14.97 9.17 -12.34
CA GLN A 231 -13.98 8.22 -12.86
C GLN A 231 -14.10 6.80 -12.26
N MET A 232 -14.20 6.69 -10.92
CA MET A 232 -14.30 5.40 -10.25
C MET A 232 -15.70 4.79 -10.32
N GLY A 233 -16.72 5.63 -10.18
CA GLY A 233 -18.12 5.20 -10.25
C GLY A 233 -18.46 4.63 -11.63
N HIS A 234 -17.98 5.27 -12.70
CA HIS A 234 -18.23 4.84 -14.08
C HIS A 234 -17.61 3.48 -14.38
N SER A 235 -16.34 3.28 -14.00
CA SER A 235 -15.68 1.98 -14.16
C SER A 235 -16.37 0.89 -13.34
N LEU A 236 -16.87 1.20 -12.14
CA LEU A 236 -17.62 0.25 -11.32
C LEU A 236 -19.01 -0.08 -11.92
N VAL A 237 -19.73 0.91 -12.45
CA VAL A 237 -21.00 0.71 -13.16
C VAL A 237 -20.79 -0.25 -14.34
N LYS A 238 -19.79 0.01 -15.18
CA LYS A 238 -19.43 -0.87 -16.31
C LYS A 238 -19.10 -2.30 -15.84
N CYS A 239 -18.27 -2.42 -14.79
CA CYS A 239 -17.86 -3.70 -14.23
C CYS A 239 -19.07 -4.52 -13.72
N ALA A 240 -19.91 -3.93 -12.86
CA ALA A 240 -21.09 -4.61 -12.31
C ALA A 240 -22.07 -5.04 -13.41
N LEU A 241 -22.33 -4.18 -14.40
CA LEU A 241 -23.18 -4.54 -15.55
C LEU A 241 -22.58 -5.68 -16.39
N SER A 242 -21.25 -5.72 -16.57
CA SER A 242 -20.58 -6.78 -17.32
C SER A 242 -20.67 -8.16 -16.65
N HIS A 243 -20.82 -8.18 -15.32
CA HIS A 243 -21.08 -9.39 -14.53
C HIS A 243 -22.58 -9.73 -14.42
N GLY A 244 -23.44 -8.96 -15.08
CA GLY A 244 -24.88 -9.20 -15.14
C GLY A 244 -25.66 -8.66 -13.94
N ASP A 245 -25.06 -7.84 -13.07
CA ASP A 245 -25.77 -7.19 -11.97
C ASP A 245 -26.75 -6.11 -12.45
N LEU A 246 -27.72 -5.76 -11.59
CA LEU A 246 -28.64 -4.65 -11.82
C LEU A 246 -28.07 -3.40 -11.16
N VAL A 247 -28.00 -2.29 -11.89
CA VAL A 247 -27.30 -1.09 -11.41
C VAL A 247 -28.20 0.14 -11.53
N THR A 248 -28.28 0.93 -10.47
CA THR A 248 -28.72 2.32 -10.54
C THR A 248 -27.49 3.21 -10.55
N SER A 249 -27.18 3.77 -11.73
CA SER A 249 -26.09 4.74 -11.88
C SER A 249 -26.60 6.13 -11.57
N VAL A 250 -25.95 6.82 -10.62
CA VAL A 250 -26.40 8.12 -10.12
C VAL A 250 -25.38 9.19 -10.48
N GLY A 251 -25.73 10.06 -11.43
CA GLY A 251 -24.97 11.24 -11.81
C GLY A 251 -25.28 12.45 -10.94
N ARG A 252 -24.44 13.48 -11.01
CA ARG A 252 -24.64 14.74 -10.28
C ARG A 252 -25.57 15.67 -11.06
N VAL A 253 -26.55 16.26 -10.37
CA VAL A 253 -27.42 17.29 -10.97
C VAL A 253 -26.59 18.48 -11.46
N PHE A 254 -27.05 19.13 -12.54
CA PHE A 254 -26.42 20.30 -13.18
C PHE A 254 -25.06 20.07 -13.85
N GLU A 255 -24.39 18.95 -13.58
CA GLU A 255 -23.17 18.53 -14.29
C GLU A 255 -23.45 17.42 -15.30
N THR A 256 -24.33 16.48 -14.95
CA THR A 256 -24.73 15.38 -15.83
C THR A 256 -26.12 15.64 -16.40
N SER A 257 -26.32 15.38 -17.70
CA SER A 257 -27.64 15.48 -18.31
C SER A 257 -28.44 14.19 -18.15
N LEU A 258 -29.78 14.30 -18.06
CA LEU A 258 -30.64 13.12 -18.02
C LEU A 258 -30.49 12.24 -19.26
N LYS A 259 -30.20 12.85 -20.42
CA LYS A 259 -30.00 12.14 -21.69
C LYS A 259 -28.78 11.21 -21.63
N ASP A 260 -27.71 11.65 -20.97
CA ASP A 260 -26.49 10.83 -20.80
C ASP A 260 -26.74 9.64 -19.85
N MET A 261 -27.78 9.74 -19.03
CA MET A 261 -28.18 8.69 -18.08
C MET A 261 -29.24 7.74 -18.66
N GLU A 262 -29.79 8.03 -19.84
CA GLU A 262 -30.77 7.20 -20.52
C GLU A 262 -30.08 6.10 -21.35
N ASN A 263 -30.70 4.92 -21.43
CA ASN A 263 -30.27 3.81 -22.29
C ASN A 263 -28.80 3.34 -22.12
N ILE A 264 -28.19 3.54 -20.94
CA ILE A 264 -26.83 3.06 -20.63
C ILE A 264 -26.73 1.53 -20.85
N HIS A 265 -27.71 0.79 -20.32
CA HIS A 265 -27.82 -0.67 -20.43
C HIS A 265 -29.24 -1.10 -20.00
N GLU A 266 -29.74 -2.25 -20.45
CA GLU A 266 -31.08 -2.74 -20.06
C GLU A 266 -31.23 -2.99 -18.55
N ASN A 267 -30.14 -3.42 -17.92
CA ASN A 267 -29.99 -3.63 -16.48
C ASN A 267 -29.59 -2.36 -15.70
N CYS A 268 -29.51 -1.20 -16.37
CA CYS A 268 -29.12 0.05 -15.75
C CYS A 268 -30.31 1.02 -15.64
N LEU A 269 -30.50 1.59 -14.45
CA LEU A 269 -31.37 2.73 -14.20
C LEU A 269 -30.51 3.99 -14.01
N GLY A 270 -30.66 4.96 -14.91
CA GLY A 270 -30.07 6.28 -14.75
C GLY A 270 -30.86 7.17 -13.80
N ALA A 271 -30.15 7.82 -12.86
CA ALA A 271 -30.71 8.83 -11.97
C ALA A 271 -29.77 10.02 -11.79
N LEU A 272 -30.32 11.17 -11.42
CA LEU A 272 -29.54 12.34 -11.01
C LEU A 272 -29.81 12.64 -9.53
N CYS A 273 -28.77 13.06 -8.82
CA CYS A 273 -28.85 13.37 -7.40
C CYS A 273 -27.93 14.54 -7.03
N ASP A 274 -28.39 15.39 -6.11
CA ASP A 274 -27.51 16.17 -5.24
C ASP A 274 -27.48 15.49 -3.88
N VAL A 275 -26.35 14.89 -3.50
CA VAL A 275 -26.24 14.18 -2.21
C VAL A 275 -26.39 15.11 -1.00
N ARG A 276 -26.17 16.42 -1.18
CA ARG A 276 -26.37 17.43 -0.15
C ARG A 276 -27.85 17.60 0.21
N ALA A 277 -28.76 17.22 -0.69
CA ALA A 277 -30.21 17.30 -0.48
C ALA A 277 -30.81 15.93 -0.18
N ARG A 278 -31.26 15.71 1.06
CA ARG A 278 -31.82 14.44 1.52
C ARG A 278 -32.99 13.95 0.66
N GLU A 279 -33.86 14.84 0.23
CA GLU A 279 -35.00 14.53 -0.63
C GLU A 279 -34.53 14.02 -2.00
N SER A 280 -33.41 14.52 -2.50
CA SER A 280 -32.84 14.05 -3.76
C SER A 280 -32.29 12.64 -3.65
N VAL A 281 -31.69 12.29 -2.51
CA VAL A 281 -31.22 10.93 -2.22
C VAL A 281 -32.42 9.99 -2.11
N ASN A 282 -33.46 10.36 -1.35
CA ASN A 282 -34.67 9.55 -1.19
C ASN A 282 -35.32 9.19 -2.54
N ARG A 283 -35.42 10.14 -3.48
CA ARG A 283 -35.97 9.87 -4.82
C ARG A 283 -35.18 8.81 -5.59
N VAL A 284 -33.84 8.78 -5.46
CA VAL A 284 -33.02 7.74 -6.10
C VAL A 284 -33.35 6.37 -5.52
N ILE A 285 -33.43 6.27 -4.19
CA ILE A 285 -33.73 5.02 -3.49
C ILE A 285 -35.13 4.52 -3.87
N GLU A 286 -36.13 5.40 -3.86
CA GLU A 286 -37.50 5.08 -4.27
C GLU A 286 -37.58 4.58 -5.72
N ARG A 287 -36.93 5.29 -6.67
CA ARG A 287 -36.90 4.87 -8.08
C ARG A 287 -36.21 3.53 -8.26
N THR A 288 -35.14 3.28 -7.52
CA THR A 288 -34.43 1.98 -7.53
C THR A 288 -35.36 0.86 -7.07
N LEU A 289 -36.02 1.04 -5.93
CA LEU A 289 -36.95 0.06 -5.37
C LEU A 289 -38.16 -0.17 -6.29
N GLN A 290 -38.67 0.88 -6.94
CA GLN A 290 -39.74 0.76 -7.93
C GLN A 290 -39.31 -0.05 -9.16
N ARG A 291 -38.07 0.13 -9.64
CA ARG A 291 -37.56 -0.52 -10.86
C ARG A 291 -37.09 -1.95 -10.66
N PHE A 292 -36.44 -2.23 -9.54
CA PHE A 292 -35.75 -3.51 -9.27
C PHE A 292 -36.31 -4.27 -8.06
N GLY A 293 -37.21 -3.67 -7.27
CA GLY A 293 -37.87 -4.32 -6.14
C GLY A 293 -37.01 -4.49 -4.88
N ARG A 294 -35.68 -4.33 -4.99
CA ARG A 294 -34.74 -4.47 -3.88
C ARG A 294 -33.49 -3.62 -4.05
N ILE A 295 -32.71 -3.50 -2.97
CA ILE A 295 -31.35 -2.95 -2.97
C ILE A 295 -30.47 -3.89 -2.14
N ASP A 296 -29.32 -4.27 -2.68
CA ASP A 296 -28.37 -5.13 -1.98
C ASP A 296 -27.11 -4.37 -1.57
N ILE A 297 -26.63 -3.50 -2.48
CA ILE A 297 -25.37 -2.80 -2.32
C ILE A 297 -25.57 -1.32 -2.60
N VAL A 298 -25.09 -0.48 -1.69
CA VAL A 298 -25.04 0.97 -1.84
C VAL A 298 -23.57 1.38 -1.88
N VAL A 299 -23.17 1.97 -3.00
CA VAL A 299 -21.82 2.49 -3.20
C VAL A 299 -21.86 4.00 -3.18
N ASN A 300 -20.98 4.63 -2.38
CA ASN A 300 -20.80 6.08 -2.43
C ASN A 300 -19.43 6.43 -2.99
N CYS A 301 -19.39 6.83 -4.27
CA CYS A 301 -18.24 7.42 -4.94
C CYS A 301 -18.34 8.96 -5.00
N SER A 302 -19.40 9.55 -4.45
CA SER A 302 -19.57 11.01 -4.49
C SER A 302 -18.61 11.67 -3.51
N GLY A 303 -17.94 12.71 -3.99
CA GLY A 303 -17.02 13.51 -3.18
C GLY A 303 -16.05 14.29 -4.02
N TYR A 304 -15.56 15.39 -3.47
CA TYR A 304 -14.58 16.25 -4.10
C TYR A 304 -13.65 16.85 -3.04
N GLY A 305 -12.53 17.41 -3.45
CA GLY A 305 -11.61 18.11 -2.55
C GLY A 305 -11.15 19.44 -3.09
N VAL A 306 -10.56 20.26 -2.22
CA VAL A 306 -9.91 21.51 -2.62
C VAL A 306 -8.43 21.45 -2.25
N ILE A 307 -7.57 21.64 -3.26
CA ILE A 307 -6.12 21.78 -3.11
C ILE A 307 -5.81 23.25 -2.85
N GLY A 308 -5.26 23.52 -1.68
CA GLY A 308 -4.86 24.85 -1.22
C GLY A 308 -4.43 24.80 0.24
N ALA A 309 -3.67 25.81 0.69
CA ALA A 309 -3.37 25.95 2.10
C ALA A 309 -4.66 25.98 2.93
N CYS A 310 -4.62 25.52 4.18
CA CYS A 310 -5.83 25.53 5.02
C CYS A 310 -6.39 26.94 5.21
N GLU A 311 -5.52 27.94 5.27
CA GLU A 311 -5.89 29.36 5.38
C GLU A 311 -6.35 29.98 4.04
N ASP A 312 -5.95 29.41 2.90
CA ASP A 312 -6.32 29.89 1.56
C ASP A 312 -7.69 29.36 1.09
N GLN A 313 -8.32 28.44 1.85
CA GLN A 313 -9.65 27.91 1.54
C GLN A 313 -10.71 28.74 2.26
N ASP A 314 -11.68 29.24 1.51
CA ASP A 314 -12.76 30.04 2.08
C ASP A 314 -13.80 29.16 2.79
N GLU A 315 -14.62 29.80 3.65
CA GLU A 315 -15.66 29.08 4.41
C GLU A 315 -16.64 28.32 3.51
N HIS A 316 -16.92 28.84 2.31
CA HIS A 316 -17.83 28.20 1.36
C HIS A 316 -17.25 26.89 0.84
N ASP A 317 -15.97 26.86 0.48
CA ASP A 317 -15.25 25.65 0.07
C ASP A 317 -15.23 24.60 1.17
N ILE A 318 -14.91 25.02 2.40
CA ILE A 318 -14.81 24.12 3.55
C ILE A 318 -16.18 23.50 3.84
N ARG A 319 -17.24 24.32 3.93
CA ARG A 319 -18.59 23.83 4.18
C ARG A 319 -19.07 22.89 3.07
N ASN A 320 -18.87 23.26 1.80
CA ASN A 320 -19.33 22.41 0.70
C ASN A 320 -18.62 21.05 0.64
N GLN A 321 -17.33 20.98 1.02
CA GLN A 321 -16.62 19.71 1.16
C GLN A 321 -17.28 18.83 2.22
N PHE A 322 -17.63 19.38 3.40
CA PHE A 322 -18.38 18.64 4.44
C PHE A 322 -19.78 18.26 3.98
N GLU A 323 -20.52 19.17 3.34
CA GLU A 323 -21.88 18.91 2.85
C GLU A 323 -21.90 17.77 1.83
N THR A 324 -20.89 17.70 0.96
CA THR A 324 -20.82 16.66 -0.08
C THR A 324 -20.25 15.36 0.48
N ASN A 325 -19.06 15.41 1.07
CA ASN A 325 -18.31 14.23 1.43
C ASN A 325 -18.89 13.56 2.69
N PHE A 326 -19.28 14.33 3.69
CA PHE A 326 -19.78 13.82 4.97
C PHE A 326 -21.30 13.80 5.03
N MET A 327 -21.98 14.96 4.94
CA MET A 327 -23.44 15.03 5.05
C MET A 327 -24.12 14.23 3.94
N GLY A 328 -23.59 14.28 2.71
CA GLY A 328 -24.06 13.45 1.60
C GLY A 328 -23.98 11.95 1.89
N THR A 329 -22.85 11.48 2.44
CA THR A 329 -22.71 10.09 2.90
C THR A 329 -23.75 9.74 3.97
N LEU A 330 -23.94 10.62 4.94
CA LEU A 330 -24.92 10.43 6.01
C LEU A 330 -26.35 10.39 5.49
N HIS A 331 -26.71 11.24 4.51
CA HIS A 331 -28.02 11.21 3.87
C HIS A 331 -28.29 9.89 3.17
N ILE A 332 -27.29 9.36 2.45
CA ILE A 332 -27.37 8.04 1.77
C ILE A 332 -27.61 6.94 2.80
N ILE A 333 -26.84 6.92 3.88
CA ILE A 333 -26.98 5.95 4.97
C ILE A 333 -28.38 6.08 5.60
N HIS A 334 -28.80 7.27 6.01
CA HIS A 334 -30.11 7.49 6.62
C HIS A 334 -31.28 7.07 5.73
N ALA A 335 -31.16 7.23 4.41
CA ALA A 335 -32.19 6.84 3.46
C ALA A 335 -32.29 5.31 3.28
N THR A 336 -31.17 4.59 3.45
CA THR A 336 -31.07 3.16 3.09
C THR A 336 -30.98 2.23 4.30
N LEU A 337 -30.44 2.70 5.42
CA LEU A 337 -30.19 1.89 6.61
C LEU A 337 -31.48 1.31 7.23
N PRO A 338 -32.60 2.04 7.35
CA PRO A 338 -33.85 1.45 7.82
C PRO A 338 -34.37 0.35 6.89
N TYR A 339 -34.10 0.45 5.59
CA TYR A 339 -34.45 -0.57 4.61
C TYR A 339 -33.56 -1.82 4.78
N PHE A 340 -32.24 -1.66 4.84
CA PHE A 340 -31.31 -2.77 5.09
C PHE A 340 -31.56 -3.47 6.42
N ARG A 341 -31.90 -2.73 7.47
CA ARG A 341 -32.29 -3.29 8.77
C ARG A 341 -33.54 -4.17 8.67
N ARG A 342 -34.56 -3.77 7.90
CA ARG A 342 -35.75 -4.61 7.67
C ARG A 342 -35.45 -5.82 6.79
N GLN A 343 -34.56 -5.66 5.82
CA GLN A 343 -34.08 -6.74 4.95
C GLN A 343 -33.16 -7.73 5.69
N ASN A 344 -32.60 -7.33 6.83
CA ASN A 344 -31.58 -8.08 7.59
C ASN A 344 -30.38 -8.48 6.73
N ALA A 345 -30.05 -7.63 5.76
CA ALA A 345 -28.91 -7.77 4.87
C ALA A 345 -28.73 -6.45 4.10
N GLY A 346 -27.49 -6.04 3.92
CA GLY A 346 -27.13 -4.89 3.10
C GLY A 346 -25.64 -4.64 3.13
N ARG A 347 -25.13 -3.99 2.09
CA ARG A 347 -23.71 -3.66 2.01
C ARG A 347 -23.47 -2.22 1.62
N TYR A 348 -22.59 -1.55 2.35
CA TYR A 348 -22.06 -0.24 2.00
C TYR A 348 -20.64 -0.35 1.48
N LEU A 349 -20.36 0.26 0.35
CA LEU A 349 -19.01 0.40 -0.19
C LEU A 349 -18.73 1.90 -0.34
N ILE A 350 -18.00 2.48 0.60
CA ILE A 350 -17.84 3.93 0.73
C ILE A 350 -16.43 4.30 0.30
N PHE A 351 -16.30 5.12 -0.74
CA PHE A 351 -15.00 5.61 -1.18
C PHE A 351 -14.48 6.68 -0.21
N SER A 352 -13.52 6.28 0.62
CA SER A 352 -12.68 7.16 1.42
C SER A 352 -11.52 7.68 0.55
N SER A 353 -10.32 7.74 1.11
CA SER A 353 -9.06 8.11 0.48
C SER A 353 -7.94 7.74 1.45
N THR A 354 -6.70 7.68 0.98
CA THR A 354 -5.53 7.72 1.87
C THR A 354 -5.59 8.88 2.85
N SER A 355 -6.21 10.00 2.46
CA SER A 355 -6.47 11.16 3.32
C SER A 355 -7.48 10.94 4.45
N GLY A 356 -8.14 9.79 4.51
CA GLY A 356 -8.96 9.38 5.66
C GLY A 356 -8.15 8.78 6.81
N ALA A 357 -6.90 8.38 6.54
CA ALA A 357 -5.99 7.78 7.51
C ALA A 357 -4.71 8.60 7.76
N LEU A 358 -4.39 9.57 6.88
CA LEU A 358 -3.26 10.49 7.07
C LEU A 358 -3.55 11.93 6.60
N GLY A 359 -2.89 12.90 7.23
CA GLY A 359 -2.95 14.31 6.81
C GLY A 359 -2.01 14.59 5.63
N VAL A 360 -2.49 15.34 4.63
CA VAL A 360 -1.70 15.74 3.45
C VAL A 360 -1.61 17.26 3.37
N PRO A 361 -0.40 17.86 3.32
CA PRO A 361 -0.26 19.31 3.19
C PRO A 361 -0.91 19.84 1.89
N GLY A 362 -1.75 20.86 2.04
CA GLY A 362 -2.58 21.41 0.96
C GLY A 362 -3.95 20.75 0.80
N LEU A 363 -4.34 19.81 1.67
CA LEU A 363 -5.64 19.11 1.65
C LEU A 363 -6.32 19.08 3.02
N GLY A 364 -6.02 20.02 3.93
CA GLY A 364 -6.48 20.00 5.32
C GLY A 364 -7.99 19.73 5.49
N PRO A 365 -8.88 20.60 4.96
CA PRO A 365 -10.33 20.38 5.03
C PRO A 365 -10.79 19.07 4.39
N TYR A 366 -10.22 18.69 3.23
CA TYR A 366 -10.54 17.42 2.58
C TYR A 366 -10.22 16.21 3.48
N CYS A 367 -9.02 16.19 4.08
CA CYS A 367 -8.62 15.16 5.03
C CYS A 367 -9.62 15.09 6.19
N ALA A 368 -9.98 16.23 6.79
CA ALA A 368 -10.96 16.29 7.86
C ALA A 368 -12.30 15.64 7.47
N THR A 369 -12.80 15.88 6.25
CA THR A 369 -14.03 15.24 5.78
C THR A 369 -13.89 13.72 5.64
N LYS A 370 -12.75 13.21 5.18
CA LYS A 370 -12.51 11.78 5.00
C LYS A 370 -12.34 11.07 6.33
N TYR A 371 -11.61 11.66 7.28
CA TYR A 371 -11.55 11.18 8.67
C TYR A 371 -12.95 11.11 9.31
N ALA A 372 -13.79 12.14 9.10
CA ALA A 372 -15.15 12.15 9.62
C ALA A 372 -16.01 11.02 9.01
N VAL A 373 -15.85 10.75 7.72
CA VAL A 373 -16.53 9.61 7.06
C VAL A 373 -16.04 8.28 7.62
N GLU A 374 -14.73 8.08 7.79
CA GLU A 374 -14.21 6.83 8.34
C GLU A 374 -14.69 6.59 9.77
N GLY A 375 -14.62 7.61 10.63
CA GLY A 375 -15.13 7.53 12.00
C GLY A 375 -16.62 7.22 12.06
N LEU A 376 -17.43 7.81 11.16
CA LEU A 376 -18.85 7.52 11.04
C LEU A 376 -19.10 6.04 10.68
N ILE A 377 -18.42 5.52 9.66
CA ILE A 377 -18.61 4.14 9.20
C ILE A 377 -18.13 3.13 10.24
N GLU A 378 -16.98 3.39 10.86
CA GLU A 378 -16.42 2.53 11.90
C GLU A 378 -17.34 2.45 13.12
N ALA A 379 -17.86 3.58 13.60
CA ALA A 379 -18.83 3.61 14.69
C ALA A 379 -20.14 2.89 14.31
N MET A 380 -20.70 3.17 13.13
CA MET A 380 -21.95 2.58 12.65
C MET A 380 -21.89 1.05 12.55
N LEU A 381 -20.73 0.47 12.23
CA LEU A 381 -20.61 -0.98 12.09
C LEU A 381 -20.86 -1.73 13.39
N TYR A 382 -20.48 -1.18 14.54
CA TYR A 382 -20.80 -1.78 15.84
C TYR A 382 -22.32 -1.82 16.10
N GLU A 383 -23.06 -0.81 15.63
CA GLU A 383 -24.51 -0.74 15.79
C GLU A 383 -25.28 -1.66 14.83
N THR A 384 -24.71 -1.90 13.65
CA THR A 384 -25.40 -2.54 12.52
C THR A 384 -25.07 -4.00 12.32
N ASP A 385 -24.05 -4.53 13.01
CA ASP A 385 -23.62 -5.93 12.90
C ASP A 385 -24.75 -6.92 13.23
N ALA A 386 -25.57 -6.61 14.24
CA ALA A 386 -26.73 -7.42 14.63
C ALA A 386 -27.81 -7.56 13.52
N PHE A 387 -27.77 -6.71 12.49
CA PHE A 387 -28.70 -6.73 11.37
C PHE A 387 -28.08 -7.30 10.09
N ASN A 388 -26.89 -7.91 10.19
CA ASN A 388 -26.12 -8.45 9.06
C ASN A 388 -25.89 -7.41 7.94
N ILE A 389 -25.65 -6.16 8.34
CA ILE A 389 -25.28 -5.06 7.45
C ILE A 389 -23.77 -4.90 7.54
N LYS A 390 -23.10 -4.87 6.39
CA LYS A 390 -21.64 -4.76 6.30
C LYS A 390 -21.25 -3.49 5.57
N ALA A 391 -20.07 -2.96 5.87
CA ALA A 391 -19.54 -1.77 5.24
C ALA A 391 -18.03 -1.92 5.01
N THR A 392 -17.55 -1.40 3.88
CA THR A 392 -16.13 -1.31 3.56
C THR A 392 -15.80 0.11 3.11
N LEU A 393 -14.78 0.69 3.73
CA LEU A 393 -14.10 1.90 3.32
C LEU A 393 -13.08 1.54 2.25
N ILE A 394 -13.26 2.09 1.05
CA ILE A 394 -12.36 1.90 -0.08
C ILE A 394 -11.39 3.07 -0.10
N GLU A 395 -10.10 2.79 0.04
CA GLU A 395 -9.04 3.79 0.18
C GLU A 395 -8.08 3.69 -1.01
N PRO A 396 -8.43 4.32 -2.14
CA PRO A 396 -7.58 4.30 -3.32
C PRO A 396 -6.38 5.24 -3.16
N GLY A 397 -5.25 4.80 -3.71
CA GLY A 397 -4.12 5.67 -4.03
C GLY A 397 -4.39 6.47 -5.31
N HIS A 398 -3.33 6.90 -5.98
CA HIS A 398 -3.46 7.66 -7.23
C HIS A 398 -3.98 6.77 -8.36
N VAL A 399 -5.26 6.92 -8.71
CA VAL A 399 -5.93 6.10 -9.73
C VAL A 399 -5.88 6.74 -11.10
N ARG A 400 -5.47 5.95 -12.10
CA ARG A 400 -5.46 6.30 -13.51
C ARG A 400 -6.87 6.20 -14.10
N PRO A 401 -7.37 7.26 -14.75
CA PRO A 401 -8.65 7.24 -15.46
C PRO A 401 -8.58 6.27 -16.65
N GLU A 402 -9.76 5.81 -17.06
CA GLU A 402 -9.94 4.95 -18.24
C GLU A 402 -9.83 5.76 -19.53
N GLU A 403 -10.41 6.97 -19.57
CA GLU A 403 -10.40 7.88 -20.70
C GLU A 403 -9.59 9.14 -20.35
N PRO A 404 -8.76 9.68 -21.27
CA PRO A 404 -8.10 10.95 -21.04
C PRO A 404 -9.15 12.04 -20.83
N GLU A 405 -9.01 12.83 -19.77
CA GLU A 405 -9.89 13.98 -19.53
C GLU A 405 -9.82 14.88 -20.78
N MET A 406 -10.94 15.07 -21.48
CA MET A 406 -11.03 16.12 -22.50
C MET A 406 -10.95 17.46 -21.77
N GLN A 407 -9.73 17.94 -21.56
CA GLN A 407 -9.50 19.29 -21.08
C GLN A 407 -10.04 20.25 -22.13
N ASP A 408 -11.19 20.86 -21.84
CA ASP A 408 -11.46 22.19 -22.35
C ASP A 408 -10.30 23.06 -21.86
N THR A 409 -9.51 23.58 -22.81
CA THR A 409 -8.29 24.37 -22.60
C THR A 409 -8.51 25.70 -21.86
N SER A 410 -9.69 25.92 -21.27
CA SER A 410 -10.04 27.10 -20.49
C SER A 410 -9.90 26.85 -18.98
N LEU A 411 -8.67 27.04 -18.49
CA LEU A 411 -8.18 27.23 -17.11
C LEU A 411 -7.79 25.97 -16.28
N PRO A 412 -6.63 25.99 -15.58
CA PRO A 412 -6.09 24.86 -14.81
C PRO A 412 -6.72 24.73 -13.40
N THR A 413 -8.04 24.87 -13.30
CA THR A 413 -8.74 25.05 -12.00
C THR A 413 -9.23 23.73 -11.39
N SER A 414 -9.21 22.63 -12.13
CA SER A 414 -9.62 21.31 -11.64
C SER A 414 -8.68 20.20 -12.11
N TRP A 415 -8.48 19.19 -11.25
CA TRP A 415 -7.78 17.95 -11.56
C TRP A 415 -8.55 16.76 -10.99
N GLY A 416 -9.14 15.94 -11.86
CA GLY A 416 -10.10 14.92 -11.44
C GLY A 416 -11.22 15.52 -10.59
N HIS A 417 -11.35 15.08 -9.34
CA HIS A 417 -12.34 15.60 -8.38
C HIS A 417 -11.79 16.69 -7.44
N PHE A 418 -10.61 17.25 -7.73
CA PHE A 418 -10.03 18.32 -6.94
C PHE A 418 -10.17 19.68 -7.64
N LEU A 419 -10.55 20.71 -6.88
CA LEU A 419 -10.44 22.10 -7.28
C LEU A 419 -9.11 22.66 -6.79
N VAL A 420 -8.41 23.45 -7.59
CA VAL A 420 -7.10 24.02 -7.23
C VAL A 420 -7.26 25.52 -6.97
N LYS A 421 -6.95 25.96 -5.74
CA LYS A 421 -6.93 27.37 -5.37
C LYS A 421 -5.57 28.01 -5.66
N PRO A 422 -5.52 29.28 -6.09
CA PRO A 422 -4.28 30.01 -6.16
C PRO A 422 -3.73 30.20 -4.73
N PRO A 423 -2.42 30.01 -4.51
CA PRO A 423 -1.85 30.22 -3.19
C PRO A 423 -1.75 31.71 -2.88
N SER A 424 -1.95 32.08 -1.61
CA SER A 424 -1.61 33.44 -1.15
C SER A 424 -0.09 33.66 -1.15
N GLU A 425 0.33 34.91 -0.97
CA GLU A 425 1.76 35.28 -0.97
C GLU A 425 2.57 34.46 0.04
N THR A 426 2.02 34.26 1.25
CA THR A 426 2.65 33.48 2.34
C THR A 426 2.94 32.03 1.94
N TYR A 427 2.03 31.39 1.20
CA TYR A 427 2.15 29.99 0.81
C TYR A 427 2.65 29.78 -0.62
N GLY A 428 2.86 30.86 -1.39
CA GLY A 428 3.14 30.83 -2.82
C GLY A 428 4.58 30.47 -3.21
N HIS A 429 5.51 30.41 -2.25
CA HIS A 429 6.91 30.11 -2.54
C HIS A 429 7.14 28.64 -2.94
N PRO A 430 8.14 28.33 -3.80
CA PRO A 430 8.29 26.99 -4.39
C PRO A 430 8.44 25.83 -3.38
N THR A 431 9.08 26.10 -2.24
CA THR A 431 9.33 25.13 -1.16
C THR A 431 8.20 25.02 -0.14
N SER A 432 7.11 25.79 -0.31
CA SER A 432 5.99 25.80 0.63
C SER A 432 5.39 24.40 0.79
N PRO A 433 5.28 23.88 2.03
CA PRO A 433 4.60 22.62 2.28
C PRO A 433 3.14 22.64 1.81
N ALA A 434 2.46 23.79 1.88
CA ALA A 434 1.06 23.92 1.45
C ALA A 434 0.86 23.64 -0.06
N LEU A 435 1.91 23.76 -0.86
CA LEU A 435 1.89 23.43 -2.28
C LEU A 435 2.18 21.94 -2.56
N HIS A 436 2.35 21.09 -1.55
CA HIS A 436 2.70 19.68 -1.72
C HIS A 436 1.68 18.92 -2.56
N ALA A 437 0.39 18.96 -2.20
CA ALA A 437 -0.66 18.31 -2.99
C ALA A 437 -0.70 18.83 -4.44
N ARG A 438 -0.50 20.15 -4.64
CA ARG A 438 -0.39 20.75 -5.97
C ARG A 438 0.78 20.18 -6.76
N ARG A 439 1.96 20.06 -6.14
CA ARG A 439 3.15 19.47 -6.76
C ARG A 439 2.94 18.00 -7.09
N ILE A 440 2.33 17.21 -6.19
CA ILE A 440 2.00 15.80 -6.45
C ILE A 440 1.10 15.69 -7.68
N VAL A 441 0.04 16.50 -7.76
CA VAL A 441 -0.87 16.51 -8.91
C VAL A 441 -0.14 16.89 -10.21
N GLN A 442 0.68 17.96 -10.17
CA GLN A 442 1.47 18.40 -11.32
C GLN A 442 2.51 17.36 -11.77
N TRP A 443 3.13 16.67 -10.81
CA TRP A 443 4.16 15.66 -11.06
C TRP A 443 3.57 14.35 -11.59
N LEU A 444 2.44 13.89 -11.03
CA LEU A 444 1.81 12.63 -11.43
C LEU A 444 1.28 12.67 -12.87
N GLY A 445 0.68 13.79 -13.30
CA GLY A 445 0.08 13.93 -14.63
C GLY A 445 -0.77 12.72 -15.07
N ASP A 446 -0.90 12.50 -16.37
CA ASP A 446 -1.55 11.30 -16.93
C ASP A 446 -0.63 10.07 -16.97
N LYS A 447 0.69 10.28 -16.95
CA LYS A 447 1.69 9.23 -17.27
C LYS A 447 2.13 8.39 -16.07
N TYR A 448 1.89 8.81 -14.83
CA TYR A 448 2.46 8.15 -13.64
C TYR A 448 1.44 7.73 -12.58
N ARG A 449 0.18 7.49 -12.96
CA ARG A 449 -0.85 6.95 -12.04
C ARG A 449 -0.81 5.41 -12.06
N PRO A 450 -0.30 4.73 -11.01
CA PRO A 450 -0.02 3.29 -11.05
C PRO A 450 -1.28 2.44 -10.82
N THR A 451 -2.29 3.00 -10.17
CA THR A 451 -3.50 2.24 -9.78
C THR A 451 -4.50 2.23 -10.93
N SER A 452 -4.91 1.06 -11.41
CA SER A 452 -5.85 0.94 -12.54
C SER A 452 -7.31 1.02 -12.07
N ALA A 453 -8.10 1.95 -12.61
CA ALA A 453 -9.53 2.06 -12.30
C ALA A 453 -10.31 0.76 -12.60
N ILE A 454 -9.97 0.04 -13.67
CA ILE A 454 -10.60 -1.23 -14.04
C ILE A 454 -10.30 -2.31 -13.00
N LYS A 455 -9.03 -2.45 -12.58
CA LYS A 455 -8.67 -3.41 -11.53
C LYS A 455 -9.30 -3.07 -10.19
N CYS A 456 -9.38 -1.79 -9.85
CA CYS A 456 -10.10 -1.32 -8.66
C CYS A 456 -11.59 -1.66 -8.73
N ALA A 457 -12.25 -1.37 -9.85
CA ALA A 457 -13.66 -1.66 -10.06
C ALA A 457 -13.94 -3.16 -9.90
N GLU A 458 -13.09 -4.03 -10.44
CA GLU A 458 -13.21 -5.48 -10.30
C GLU A 458 -13.08 -5.95 -8.84
N LEU A 459 -12.10 -5.42 -8.09
CA LEU A 459 -11.95 -5.73 -6.66
C LEU A 459 -13.14 -5.22 -5.83
N VAL A 460 -13.67 -4.03 -6.16
CA VAL A 460 -14.84 -3.46 -5.50
C VAL A 460 -16.12 -4.23 -5.85
N TRP A 461 -16.23 -4.73 -7.08
CA TRP A 461 -17.30 -5.64 -7.46
C TRP A 461 -17.23 -6.95 -6.65
N GLN A 462 -16.05 -7.56 -6.55
CA GLN A 462 -15.85 -8.74 -5.69
C GLN A 462 -16.18 -8.46 -4.23
N LEU A 463 -15.88 -7.26 -3.71
CA LEU A 463 -16.29 -6.86 -2.36
C LEU A 463 -17.81 -6.86 -2.20
N GLY A 464 -18.56 -6.52 -3.25
CA GLY A 464 -20.02 -6.62 -3.26
C GLY A 464 -20.52 -8.04 -3.02
N HIS A 465 -19.83 -9.02 -3.61
CA HIS A 465 -20.25 -10.43 -3.64
C HIS A 465 -19.57 -11.31 -2.60
N CYS A 466 -18.50 -10.85 -1.94
CA CYS A 466 -17.77 -11.65 -0.95
C CYS A 466 -18.52 -11.81 0.37
N SER A 467 -18.33 -12.94 1.06
CA SER A 467 -19.03 -13.23 2.33
C SER A 467 -18.46 -12.45 3.51
N TYR A 468 -17.14 -12.22 3.55
CA TYR A 468 -16.43 -11.63 4.68
C TYR A 468 -15.61 -10.39 4.26
N PRO A 469 -16.26 -9.25 3.99
CA PRO A 469 -15.56 -8.04 3.58
C PRO A 469 -14.72 -7.46 4.74
N PRO A 470 -13.54 -6.87 4.44
CA PRO A 470 -12.82 -6.09 5.43
C PRO A 470 -13.50 -4.74 5.68
N LEU A 471 -13.17 -4.11 6.82
CA LEU A 471 -13.57 -2.71 7.08
C LEU A 471 -12.86 -1.74 6.12
N ARG A 472 -11.58 -1.94 5.84
CA ARG A 472 -10.79 -1.08 4.95
C ARG A 472 -10.18 -1.90 3.81
N LEU A 473 -10.30 -1.42 2.58
CA LEU A 473 -9.59 -1.95 1.42
C LEU A 473 -8.70 -0.87 0.81
N LEU A 474 -7.39 -1.04 0.99
CA LEU A 474 -6.37 -0.17 0.39
C LEU A 474 -6.14 -0.59 -1.06
N LEU A 475 -6.22 0.35 -2.00
CA LEU A 475 -6.03 0.07 -3.43
C LEU A 475 -4.82 0.83 -3.98
N GLY A 476 -3.75 0.09 -4.28
CA GLY A 476 -2.50 0.61 -4.84
C GLY A 476 -1.36 0.67 -3.82
N SER A 477 -0.12 0.48 -4.28
CA SER A 477 1.09 0.44 -3.43
C SER A 477 1.27 1.69 -2.59
N TYR A 478 1.08 2.86 -3.21
CA TYR A 478 1.16 4.16 -2.53
C TYR A 478 0.22 4.23 -1.31
N ALA A 479 -1.01 3.75 -1.42
CA ALA A 479 -1.97 3.76 -0.31
C ALA A 479 -1.50 2.85 0.83
N ILE A 480 -1.02 1.66 0.50
CA ILE A 480 -0.51 0.68 1.47
C ILE A 480 0.70 1.24 2.22
N GLU A 481 1.68 1.77 1.49
CA GLU A 481 2.93 2.30 2.05
C GLU A 481 2.67 3.53 2.92
N SER A 482 1.91 4.51 2.41
CA SER A 482 1.63 5.75 3.13
C SER A 482 0.88 5.51 4.43
N ILE A 483 -0.12 4.62 4.42
CA ILE A 483 -0.89 4.28 5.62
C ILE A 483 -0.04 3.46 6.59
N ARG A 484 0.76 2.52 6.09
CA ARG A 484 1.69 1.74 6.93
C ARG A 484 2.67 2.66 7.68
N ASP A 485 3.28 3.61 6.98
CA ASP A 485 4.23 4.53 7.60
C ASP A 485 3.54 5.49 8.57
N ARG A 486 2.32 5.95 8.26
CA ARG A 486 1.52 6.72 9.22
C ARG A 486 1.24 5.92 10.49
N MET A 487 0.80 4.67 10.37
CA MET A 487 0.52 3.81 11.54
C MET A 487 1.76 3.57 12.38
N ARG A 488 2.93 3.41 11.74
CA ARG A 488 4.22 3.33 12.44
C ARG A 488 4.48 4.59 13.26
N SER A 489 4.38 5.76 12.63
CA SER A 489 4.57 7.06 13.28
C SER A 489 3.59 7.28 14.45
N VAL A 490 2.31 6.90 14.31
CA VAL A 490 1.34 6.96 15.43
C VAL A 490 1.78 6.07 16.58
N THR A 491 2.26 4.87 16.27
CA THR A 491 2.68 3.90 17.29
C THR A 491 3.92 4.41 18.04
N GLU A 492 4.91 4.93 17.31
CA GLU A 492 6.12 5.53 17.90
C GLU A 492 5.76 6.69 18.83
N GLU A 493 4.89 7.61 18.37
CA GLU A 493 4.39 8.71 19.21
C GLU A 493 3.68 8.18 20.46
N LEU A 494 2.78 7.20 20.33
CA LEU A 494 2.09 6.61 21.47
C LEU A 494 3.09 6.03 22.49
N GLU A 495 4.10 5.32 22.03
CA GLU A 495 5.10 4.67 22.88
C GLU A 495 5.99 5.70 23.61
N ASP A 496 6.33 6.81 22.97
CA ASP A 496 7.08 7.91 23.59
C ASP A 496 6.28 8.54 24.75
N TRP A 497 4.97 8.73 24.56
CA TRP A 497 4.12 9.44 25.53
C TRP A 497 3.39 8.50 26.51
N LYS A 498 3.50 7.17 26.37
CA LYS A 498 2.74 6.20 27.21
C LYS A 498 2.98 6.33 28.70
N HIS A 499 4.14 6.86 29.11
CA HIS A 499 4.51 7.05 30.51
C HIS A 499 3.65 8.11 31.23
N LEU A 500 2.90 8.93 30.49
CA LEU A 500 1.94 9.91 31.02
C LEU A 500 0.56 9.31 31.38
N ASN A 501 0.48 7.99 31.58
CA ASN A 501 -0.76 7.34 32.04
C ASN A 501 -0.84 7.35 33.57
N PHE A 502 -2.03 7.63 34.11
CA PHE A 502 -2.29 7.55 35.55
C PHE A 502 -3.17 6.32 35.82
N PRO A 503 -2.69 5.34 36.59
CA PRO A 503 -3.51 4.18 36.95
C PRO A 503 -4.72 4.64 37.77
N ALA A 504 -5.92 4.23 37.37
CA ALA A 504 -7.13 4.50 38.13
C ALA A 504 -7.20 3.55 39.34
N GLY A 505 -6.83 4.04 40.53
CA GLY A 505 -6.94 3.36 41.82
C GLY A 505 -6.68 4.32 42.99
N PRO A 506 -7.25 4.10 44.20
CA PRO A 506 -7.28 5.09 45.25
C PRO A 506 -5.90 5.23 45.91
N GLU A 507 -5.15 6.27 45.56
CA GLU A 507 -4.18 6.86 46.49
C GLU A 507 -4.90 7.93 47.30
N ASP A 508 -5.57 7.49 48.36
CA ASP A 508 -5.97 8.34 49.46
C ASP A 508 -4.93 8.17 50.57
N ASP A 509 -4.19 9.26 50.80
CA ASP A 509 -3.48 9.64 52.01
C ASP A 509 -2.68 8.58 52.78
N ARG A 510 -1.36 8.54 52.52
CA ARG A 510 -0.35 8.41 53.58
C ARG A 510 0.88 9.27 53.28
N GLU A 511 0.71 10.59 53.39
CA GLU A 511 1.80 11.39 53.96
C GLU A 511 2.02 10.88 55.40
N VAL A 512 2.94 9.95 55.57
CA VAL A 512 3.50 9.65 56.90
C VAL A 512 4.36 10.85 57.25
N GLY A 513 3.75 11.80 57.97
CA GLY A 513 4.47 12.83 58.68
C GLY A 513 5.49 12.18 59.62
N GLU A 514 6.75 12.60 59.50
CA GLU A 514 7.78 12.38 60.51
C GLU A 514 7.41 13.15 61.79
N GLU A 515 6.51 12.59 62.59
CA GLU A 515 6.39 12.96 64.00
C GLU A 515 7.51 12.29 64.79
N THR A 516 8.55 13.10 65.01
CA THR A 516 9.59 12.93 66.02
C THR A 516 8.96 12.68 67.40
N THR A 517 8.87 11.41 67.80
CA THR A 517 8.66 11.03 69.19
C THR A 517 9.95 10.45 69.76
N ALA A 518 10.76 11.34 70.33
CA ALA A 518 11.86 10.97 71.21
C ALA A 518 11.29 10.32 72.49
N ALA A 519 11.59 9.04 72.71
CA ALA A 519 11.45 8.40 74.01
C ALA A 519 12.77 8.55 74.80
N PRO A 520 12.73 8.72 76.13
CA PRO A 520 13.86 9.21 76.90
C PRO A 520 14.86 8.11 77.26
N GLU A 521 16.15 8.47 77.20
CA GLU A 521 17.25 7.66 77.71
C GLU A 521 17.10 7.39 79.21
N THR A 522 17.03 6.11 79.57
CA THR A 522 17.25 5.63 80.94
C THR A 522 18.73 5.71 81.26
N ASN A 523 19.12 6.64 82.14
CA ASN A 523 20.47 6.69 82.70
C ASN A 523 20.39 6.25 84.17
N GLU A 524 20.78 5.01 84.43
CA GLU A 524 21.14 4.52 85.77
C GLU A 524 22.57 4.98 86.08
N ALA A 525 22.73 5.82 87.11
CA ALA A 525 23.96 5.91 87.88
C ALA A 525 23.62 6.27 89.34
N THR A 526 23.81 5.31 90.23
CA THR A 526 23.71 5.44 91.68
C THR A 526 24.96 6.06 92.31
N ALA A 527 24.73 6.91 93.31
CA ALA A 527 25.50 7.13 94.54
C ALA A 527 26.92 7.71 94.46
N SER A 528 27.09 8.95 94.95
CA SER A 528 27.75 9.30 96.25
C SER A 528 27.81 10.81 96.43
#